data_AF-A0A919SJU1-F1
#
_entry.id   AF-A0A919SJU1-F1
#
_cell.length_a   1.000
_cell.length_b   1.000
_cell.length_c   1.000
_cell.angle_alpha   90.00
_cell.angle_beta   90.00
_cell.angle_gamma   90.00
#
_symmetry.space_group_name_H-M   'P 1'
#
loop_
_entity.id
_entity.type
_entity.pdbx_description
1 polymer ?
#
loop_
_entity_poly.entity_id
_entity_poly.type
_entity_poly.pdbx_seq_one_letter_code
_entity_poly.pdbx_strand_id
1 'polypeptide(L)'
;MSRCTVTVCRGSFCREPDRIAEIPGVRTSSCLDACSQATVVVVQPSAAGRRAGGRPVWLGLVNDEFVADDIAAWVRAGGPGVAEPPAVLDLYVVTRPAS
;
A
#
# COMPACT_ATOMS: atom_id res chain seq x y z
N MET A 1 11.58 7.19 15.36
CA MET A 1 11.63 6.77 13.95
C MET A 1 10.22 6.83 13.37
N SER A 2 9.96 7.68 12.37
CA SER A 2 8.64 7.69 11.70
C SER A 2 8.48 6.41 10.88
N ARG A 3 7.41 5.67 11.15
CA ARG A 3 7.00 4.49 10.39
C ARG A 3 6.41 4.91 9.04
N CYS A 4 6.34 3.98 8.09
CA CYS A 4 5.52 4.16 6.88
C CYS A 4 4.05 4.31 7.27
N THR A 5 3.30 5.06 6.46
CA THR A 5 1.84 5.12 6.57
C THR A 5 1.24 4.30 5.43
N VAL A 6 0.31 3.42 5.75
CA VAL A 6 -0.38 2.60 4.73
C VAL A 6 -1.81 3.11 4.63
N THR A 7 -2.25 3.53 3.46
CA THR A 7 -3.62 4.01 3.24
C THR A 7 -4.39 2.99 2.41
N VAL A 8 -5.57 2.61 2.85
CA VAL A 8 -6.43 1.62 2.16
C VAL A 8 -7.76 2.27 1.80
N CYS A 9 -8.26 2.04 0.59
CA CYS A 9 -9.61 2.47 0.23
C CYS A 9 -10.66 1.59 0.94
N ARG A 10 -11.60 2.21 1.66
CA ARG A 10 -12.76 1.58 2.33
C ARG A 10 -14.09 2.21 1.88
N GLY A 11 -14.24 2.46 0.59
CA GLY A 11 -15.51 2.86 -0.01
C GLY A 11 -16.40 1.64 -0.31
N SER A 12 -17.70 1.85 -0.51
CA SER A 12 -18.71 0.80 -0.76
C SER A 12 -18.46 -0.09 -1.98
N PHE A 13 -17.48 0.25 -2.83
CA PHE A 13 -17.07 -0.51 -4.01
C PHE A 13 -15.79 -1.32 -3.80
N CYS A 14 -15.08 -1.12 -2.68
CA CYS A 14 -13.86 -1.85 -2.34
C CYS A 14 -14.23 -3.08 -1.51
N ARG A 15 -13.79 -4.27 -1.93
CA ARG A 15 -14.01 -5.52 -1.19
C ARG A 15 -12.95 -5.62 -0.08
N GLU A 16 -13.35 -5.88 1.15
CA GLU A 16 -12.44 -5.89 2.30
C GLU A 16 -11.49 -7.11 2.34
N PRO A 17 -10.16 -6.91 2.30
CA PRO A 17 -9.21 -7.88 2.83
C PRO A 17 -8.93 -7.56 4.30
N ASP A 18 -9.47 -8.39 5.21
CA ASP A 18 -9.31 -8.22 6.67
C ASP A 18 -7.83 -8.08 7.10
N ARG A 19 -6.93 -8.79 6.42
CA ARG A 19 -5.49 -8.81 6.71
C ARG A 19 -4.78 -7.48 6.55
N ILE A 20 -5.24 -6.60 5.64
CA ILE A 20 -4.58 -5.31 5.45
C ILE A 20 -4.77 -4.41 6.67
N ALA A 21 -5.87 -4.57 7.42
CA ALA A 21 -6.12 -3.80 8.63
C ALA A 21 -5.09 -4.06 9.73
N GLU A 22 -4.40 -5.21 9.70
CA GLU A 22 -3.39 -5.61 10.68
C GLU A 22 -2.01 -4.97 10.42
N ILE A 23 -1.81 -4.33 9.27
CA ILE A 23 -0.54 -3.70 8.92
C ILE A 23 -0.28 -2.49 9.85
N PRO A 24 0.92 -2.36 10.45
CA PRO A 24 1.23 -1.23 11.32
C PRO A 24 1.10 0.12 10.61
N GLY A 25 0.34 1.05 11.20
CA GLY A 25 0.20 2.41 10.66
C GLY A 25 -0.84 2.55 9.56
N VAL A 26 -1.76 1.60 9.44
CA VAL A 26 -2.89 1.68 8.50
C VAL A 26 -3.80 2.87 8.79
N ARG A 27 -4.25 3.49 7.72
CA ARG A 27 -5.28 4.53 7.65
C ARG A 27 -6.27 4.12 6.57
N THR A 28 -7.53 4.46 6.78
CA THR A 28 -8.60 4.18 5.81
C THR A 28 -8.99 5.47 5.13
N SER A 29 -9.15 5.44 3.81
CA SER A 29 -9.72 6.53 3.01
C SER A 29 -11.07 6.11 2.47
N SER A 30 -12.03 7.03 2.41
CA SER A 30 -13.34 6.79 1.79
C SER A 30 -13.27 6.78 0.26
N CYS A 31 -12.28 7.45 -0.35
CA CYS A 31 -12.02 7.39 -1.79
C CYS A 31 -10.52 7.55 -2.07
N LEU A 32 -10.02 6.85 -3.09
CA LEU A 32 -8.67 7.02 -3.67
C LEU A 32 -8.74 7.26 -5.19
N ASP A 33 -9.92 7.55 -5.72
CA ASP A 33 -10.23 7.75 -7.15
C ASP A 33 -9.78 6.60 -8.06
N ALA A 34 -9.69 5.39 -7.48
CA ALA A 34 -9.16 4.20 -8.13
C ALA A 34 -10.17 3.03 -8.10
N CYS A 35 -11.46 3.34 -8.25
CA CYS A 35 -12.54 2.34 -8.12
C CYS A 35 -12.43 1.18 -9.13
N SER A 36 -11.78 1.38 -10.28
CA SER A 36 -11.52 0.32 -11.28
C SER A 36 -10.50 -0.74 -10.82
N GLN A 37 -9.79 -0.49 -9.72
CA GLN A 37 -8.73 -1.36 -9.20
C GLN A 37 -9.20 -2.22 -8.01
N ALA A 38 -10.52 -2.33 -7.78
CA ALA A 38 -11.14 -3.04 -6.65
C ALA A 38 -10.65 -2.54 -5.28
N THR A 39 -9.56 -3.13 -4.76
CA THR A 39 -8.92 -2.74 -3.51
C THR A 39 -7.56 -2.12 -3.78
N VAL A 40 -7.41 -0.87 -3.32
CA VAL A 40 -6.18 -0.08 -3.49
C VAL A 40 -5.54 0.20 -2.15
N VAL A 41 -4.24 -0.08 -2.09
CA VAL A 41 -3.34 0.20 -0.98
C VAL A 41 -2.28 1.19 -1.44
N VAL A 42 -2.04 2.23 -0.65
CA VAL A 42 -0.99 3.21 -0.90
C VAL A 42 -0.01 3.16 0.25
N VAL A 43 1.23 2.77 -0.04
CA VAL A 43 2.31 2.77 0.95
C VAL A 43 3.08 4.08 0.84
N GLN A 44 2.91 4.95 1.83
CA GLN A 44 3.66 6.19 1.95
C GLN A 44 5.05 5.90 2.56
N PRO A 45 6.14 6.40 1.95
CA PRO A 45 7.48 6.19 2.48
C PRO A 45 7.63 6.82 3.86
N SER A 46 8.39 6.13 4.72
CA SER A 46 8.88 6.65 5.99
C SER A 46 9.77 7.88 5.79
N ALA A 47 10.11 8.58 6.89
CA ALA A 47 11.08 9.69 6.80
C ALA A 47 12.45 9.23 6.25
N ALA A 48 12.89 8.01 6.57
CA ALA A 48 14.10 7.42 6.00
C ALA A 48 13.92 7.15 4.49
N GLY A 49 12.81 6.52 4.10
CA GLY A 49 12.49 6.25 2.70
C GLY A 49 12.44 7.50 1.85
N ARG A 50 11.83 8.59 2.34
CA ARG A 50 11.80 9.88 1.63
C ARG A 50 13.19 10.46 1.40
N ARG A 51 14.08 10.39 2.40
CA ARG A 51 15.47 10.86 2.27
C ARG A 51 16.26 10.04 1.26
N ALA A 52 15.98 8.74 1.17
CA ALA A 52 16.55 7.84 0.19
C ALA A 52 15.90 7.96 -1.21
N GLY A 53 14.97 8.91 -1.42
CA GLY A 53 14.32 9.13 -2.71
C GLY A 53 13.04 8.31 -2.93
N GLY A 54 12.60 7.53 -1.94
CA GLY A 54 11.35 6.78 -1.97
C GLY A 54 10.14 7.67 -2.29
N ARG A 55 9.20 7.10 -3.06
CA ARG A 55 7.93 7.73 -3.45
C ARG A 55 6.78 6.83 -3.00
N PRO A 56 5.55 7.37 -2.88
CA PRO A 56 4.38 6.56 -2.60
C PRO A 56 4.21 5.48 -3.67
N VAL A 57 4.00 4.25 -3.23
CA VAL A 57 3.68 3.12 -4.12
C VAL A 57 2.20 2.81 -4.02
N TRP A 58 1.56 2.71 -5.18
CA TRP A 58 0.14 2.42 -5.32
C TRP A 58 -0.01 0.98 -5.77
N LEU A 59 -0.75 0.19 -4.99
CA LEU A 59 -0.99 -1.22 -5.23
C LEU A 59 -2.48 -1.43 -5.42
N GLY A 60 -2.91 -1.90 -6.60
CA GLY A 60 -4.30 -2.22 -6.92
C GLY A 60 -4.58 -3.72 -6.80
N LEU A 61 -5.84 -4.13 -6.90
CA LEU A 61 -6.28 -5.53 -6.93
C LEU A 61 -5.82 -6.38 -5.73
N VAL A 62 -5.56 -5.73 -4.59
CA VAL A 62 -5.07 -6.38 -3.37
C VAL A 62 -6.22 -7.11 -2.67
N ASN A 63 -6.64 -8.23 -3.25
CA ASN A 63 -7.80 -9.02 -2.82
C ASN A 63 -7.41 -10.34 -2.15
N ASP A 64 -6.12 -10.67 -2.16
CA ASP A 64 -5.57 -11.94 -1.71
C ASP A 64 -4.79 -11.75 -0.40
N GLU A 65 -4.88 -12.71 0.52
CA GLU A 65 -4.24 -12.62 1.83
C GLU A 65 -2.71 -12.74 1.77
N PHE A 66 -2.16 -13.48 0.80
CA PHE A 66 -0.72 -13.65 0.61
C PHE A 66 -0.07 -12.34 0.17
N VAL A 67 -0.69 -11.60 -0.76
CA VAL A 67 -0.17 -10.29 -1.16
C VAL A 67 -0.26 -9.27 -0.01
N ALA A 68 -1.27 -9.37 0.85
CA ALA A 68 -1.37 -8.52 2.03
C ALA A 68 -0.23 -8.79 3.03
N ASP A 69 0.11 -10.06 3.26
CA ASP A 69 1.23 -10.47 4.11
C ASP A 69 2.58 -9.97 3.54
N ASP A 70 2.77 -10.04 2.22
CA ASP A 70 3.96 -9.52 1.54
C ASP A 70 4.10 -8.00 1.69
N ILE A 71 3.00 -7.25 1.54
CA ILE A 71 2.97 -5.80 1.80
C ILE A 71 3.31 -5.53 3.27
N ALA A 72 2.76 -6.30 4.21
CA ALA A 72 3.02 -6.14 5.63
C ALA A 72 4.50 -6.40 5.95
N ALA A 73 5.11 -7.41 5.35
CA ALA A 73 6.52 -7.74 5.49
C ALA A 73 7.41 -6.62 4.95
N TRP A 74 7.11 -6.12 3.75
CA TRP A 74 7.85 -5.02 3.14
C TRP A 74 7.76 -3.72 3.94
N VAL A 75 6.57 -3.37 4.44
CA VAL A 75 6.37 -2.20 5.32
C VAL A 75 7.17 -2.33 6.61
N ARG A 76 7.20 -3.53 7.22
CA ARG A 76 8.01 -3.81 8.41
C ARG A 76 9.51 -3.70 8.13
N ALA A 77 9.97 -4.08 6.93
CA ALA A 77 11.36 -3.94 6.50
C ALA A 77 11.77 -2.48 6.22
N GLY A 78 10.81 -1.54 6.15
CA GLY A 78 11.06 -0.11 5.98
C GLY A 78 10.35 0.52 4.78
N GLY A 79 9.74 -0.30 3.92
CA GLY A 79 8.92 0.12 2.80
C GLY A 79 9.68 0.91 1.70
N PRO A 80 8.95 1.72 0.92
CA PRO A 80 9.50 2.36 -0.28
C PRO A 80 10.74 3.22 0.00
N GLY A 81 11.80 2.96 -0.77
CA GLY A 81 13.09 3.65 -0.68
C GLY A 81 14.01 3.17 0.46
N VAL A 82 13.56 2.24 1.31
CA VAL A 82 14.39 1.63 2.37
C VAL A 82 14.60 0.15 2.11
N ALA A 83 13.54 -0.57 1.77
CA ALA A 83 13.57 -1.99 1.44
C ALA A 83 13.11 -2.21 0.01
N GLU A 84 13.76 -3.15 -0.67
CA GLU A 84 13.34 -3.60 -1.99
C GLU A 84 11.96 -4.28 -1.87
N PRO A 85 10.96 -3.90 -2.69
CA PRO A 85 9.68 -4.60 -2.72
C PRO A 85 9.88 -6.05 -3.21
N PRO A 86 9.15 -7.03 -2.66
CA PRO A 86 9.06 -8.35 -3.27
C PRO A 86 8.62 -8.25 -4.74
N ALA A 87 9.25 -9.01 -5.64
CA ALA A 87 8.97 -8.94 -7.09
C ALA A 87 7.50 -9.23 -7.44
N VAL A 88 6.80 -10.00 -6.60
CA VAL A 88 5.36 -10.24 -6.76
C VAL A 88 4.54 -8.94 -6.70
N LEU A 89 4.99 -7.93 -5.95
CA LEU A 89 4.30 -6.65 -5.85
C LEU A 89 4.28 -5.87 -7.16
N ASP A 90 5.22 -6.12 -8.08
CA ASP A 90 5.25 -5.46 -9.40
C ASP A 90 3.98 -5.76 -10.21
N LEU A 91 3.35 -6.91 -9.99
CA LEU A 91 2.08 -7.29 -10.61
C LEU A 91 0.89 -6.45 -10.13
N TYR A 92 1.03 -5.83 -8.96
CA TYR A 92 -0.01 -5.04 -8.30
C TYR A 92 0.27 -3.53 -8.40
N VAL A 93 1.45 -3.12 -8.87
CA VAL A 93 1.78 -1.70 -9.03
C VAL A 93 0.86 -1.06 -10.06
N VAL A 94 0.13 -0.04 -9.62
CA VAL A 94 -0.73 0.77 -10.48
C VAL A 94 -0.24 2.21 -10.47
N THR A 95 -0.57 2.94 -11.53
CA THR A 95 -0.35 4.38 -11.53
C THR A 95 -1.34 5.06 -10.59
N ARG A 96 -0.89 6.11 -9.91
CA ARG A 96 -1.81 7.02 -9.24
C ARG A 96 -2.79 7.57 -10.29
N PRO A 97 -4.10 7.53 -10.06
CA PRO A 97 -5.07 8.20 -10.94
C PRO A 97 -4.75 9.69 -11.06
N ALA A 98 -4.77 10.21 -12.29
CA ALA A 98 -4.81 11.65 -12.52
C ALA A 98 -6.24 12.11 -12.26
N SER A 99 -6.44 12.93 -11.22
CA SER A 99 -7.71 13.60 -10.93
C SER A 99 -8.11 14.57 -12.03
#